data_AF-A0A914PP91-F1
#
_entry.id   AF-A0A914PP91-F1
#
_cell.length_a   1.000
_cell.length_b   1.000
_cell.length_c   1.000
_cell.angle_alpha   90.00
_cell.angle_beta   90.00
_cell.angle_gamma   90.00
#
_symmetry.space_group_name_H-M   'P 1'
#
loop_
_entity.id
_entity.type
_entity.pdbx_description
1 polymer ?
#
loop_
_entity_poly.entity_id
_entity_poly.type
_entity_poly.pdbx_seq_one_letter_code
_entity_poly.pdbx_strand_id
1 'polypeptide(L)'
;MDATPAVPTNSDVIDREFSKEVDEWIENLYECKQLSEHQVKLLCDKAREILKNESNVQEVKCPVTVCGDVHGQFHDLMELFKMGGRSPDTNYLFM
;
A
#
# COMPACT_ATOMS: atom_id res chain seq x y z
N MET A 1 -23.75 -33.57 13.51
CA MET A 1 -22.61 -33.48 12.57
C MET A 1 -22.21 -32.02 12.56
N ASP A 2 -21.23 -31.70 13.42
CA ASP A 2 -20.79 -30.37 13.79
C ASP A 2 -20.16 -29.58 12.63
N ALA A 3 -20.74 -28.41 12.33
CA ALA A 3 -20.05 -27.36 11.62
C ALA A 3 -19.41 -26.44 12.66
N THR A 4 -18.10 -26.62 12.88
CA THR A 4 -17.29 -25.80 13.79
C THR A 4 -17.31 -24.33 13.35
N PRO A 5 -17.50 -23.36 14.25
CA PRO A 5 -17.37 -21.94 13.93
C PRO A 5 -15.91 -21.60 13.67
N ALA A 6 -15.64 -20.89 12.57
CA ALA A 6 -14.31 -20.43 12.19
C ALA A 6 -13.71 -19.55 13.31
N VAL A 7 -12.59 -20.01 13.88
CA VAL A 7 -11.78 -19.25 14.82
C VAL A 7 -11.13 -18.10 14.04
N PRO A 8 -11.28 -16.83 14.43
CA PRO A 8 -10.58 -15.73 13.78
C PRO A 8 -9.08 -15.87 14.07
N THR A 9 -8.29 -15.95 13.01
CA THR A 9 -6.83 -16.10 13.08
C THR A 9 -6.19 -14.81 13.61
N ASN A 10 -5.22 -14.93 14.53
CA ASN A 10 -4.52 -13.80 15.15
C ASN A 10 -3.79 -12.89 14.13
N SER A 11 -3.48 -13.42 12.93
CA SER A 11 -2.93 -12.67 11.79
C SER A 11 -3.91 -11.63 11.25
N ASP A 12 -5.21 -11.93 11.21
CA ASP A 12 -6.23 -11.05 10.63
C ASP A 12 -6.51 -9.81 11.49
N VAL A 13 -6.16 -9.90 12.79
CA VAL A 13 -6.28 -8.79 13.75
C VAL A 13 -5.09 -7.85 13.64
N ILE A 14 -3.88 -8.42 13.54
CA ILE A 14 -2.62 -7.66 13.39
C ILE A 14 -2.62 -6.89 12.06
N ASP A 15 -3.04 -7.52 10.96
CA ASP A 15 -3.13 -6.84 9.67
C ASP A 15 -4.12 -5.67 9.72
N ARG A 16 -5.21 -5.78 10.50
CA ARG A 16 -6.20 -4.71 10.62
C ARG A 16 -5.73 -3.48 11.40
N GLU A 17 -4.94 -3.66 12.46
CA GLU A 17 -4.34 -2.52 13.16
C GLU A 17 -3.23 -1.87 12.34
N PHE A 18 -2.41 -2.68 11.67
CA PHE A 18 -1.37 -2.16 10.79
C PHE A 18 -1.95 -1.43 9.58
N SER A 19 -3.05 -1.89 8.98
CA SER A 19 -3.75 -1.15 7.93
C SER A 19 -4.20 0.23 8.40
N LYS A 20 -4.69 0.37 9.64
CA LYS A 20 -5.08 1.68 10.18
C LYS A 20 -3.89 2.61 10.36
N GLU A 21 -2.76 2.10 10.85
CA GLU A 21 -1.53 2.88 10.97
C GLU A 21 -1.03 3.33 9.59
N VAL A 22 -1.07 2.44 8.59
CA VAL A 22 -0.69 2.75 7.20
C VAL A 22 -1.62 3.80 6.60
N ASP A 23 -2.93 3.71 6.83
CA ASP A 23 -3.89 4.72 6.37
C ASP A 23 -3.57 6.10 6.97
N GLU A 24 -3.25 6.17 8.26
CA GLU A 24 -2.82 7.40 8.93
C GLU A 24 -1.49 7.93 8.35
N TRP A 25 -0.54 7.04 8.04
CA TRP A 25 0.72 7.43 7.42
C TRP A 25 0.52 7.97 6.00
N ILE A 26 -0.38 7.37 5.24
CA ILE A 26 -0.78 7.83 3.91
C ILE A 26 -1.37 9.23 4.02
N GLU A 27 -2.30 9.49 4.95
CA GLU A 27 -2.86 10.83 5.17
C GLU A 27 -1.80 11.86 5.53
N ASN A 28 -0.86 11.51 6.43
CA ASN A 28 0.26 12.37 6.77
C ASN A 28 1.14 12.69 5.54
N LEU A 29 1.43 11.70 4.70
CA LEU A 29 2.16 11.90 3.45
C LEU A 29 1.38 12.81 2.50
N TYR A 30 0.06 12.65 2.38
CA TYR A 30 -0.81 13.54 1.59
C TYR A 30 -0.73 15.01 2.05
N GLU A 31 -0.46 15.26 3.34
CA GLU A 31 -0.24 16.59 3.90
C GLU A 31 1.22 17.08 3.80
N CYS A 32 2.09 16.38 3.06
CA CYS A 32 3.54 16.63 2.99
C CYS A 32 4.25 16.51 4.35
N LYS A 33 3.73 15.72 5.30
CA LYS A 33 4.40 15.41 6.56
C LYS A 33 5.27 14.17 6.41
N GLN A 34 6.51 14.28 6.88
CA GLN A 34 7.46 13.16 6.87
C GLN A 34 7.16 12.20 8.03
N LEU A 35 7.22 10.91 7.74
CA LEU A 35 7.12 9.86 8.75
C LEU A 35 8.42 9.76 9.56
N SER A 36 8.31 9.25 10.79
CA SER A 36 9.50 9.00 11.61
C SER A 36 10.35 7.86 11.04
N GLU A 37 11.66 7.88 11.33
CA GLU A 37 12.60 6.85 10.86
C GLU A 37 12.14 5.42 11.25
N HIS A 38 11.56 5.27 12.43
CA HIS A 38 11.02 4.00 12.90
C HIS A 38 9.84 3.52 12.03
N GLN A 39 8.89 4.40 11.71
CA GLN A 39 7.75 4.08 10.84
C GLN A 39 8.21 3.73 9.42
N VAL A 40 9.14 4.50 8.86
CA VAL A 40 9.72 4.23 7.53
C VAL A 40 10.41 2.88 7.51
N LYS A 41 11.20 2.56 8.54
CA LYS A 41 11.87 1.26 8.65
C LYS A 41 10.87 0.11 8.67
N LEU A 42 9.82 0.21 9.49
CA LEU A 42 8.77 -0.80 9.59
C LEU A 42 8.03 -0.97 8.25
N LEU A 43 7.67 0.13 7.59
CA LEU A 43 7.04 0.13 6.26
C LEU A 43 7.93 -0.54 5.21
N CYS A 44 9.22 -0.20 5.19
CA CYS A 44 10.18 -0.79 4.26
C CYS A 44 10.37 -2.29 4.50
N ASP A 45 10.41 -2.74 5.75
CA ASP A 45 10.56 -4.17 6.06
C ASP A 45 9.32 -4.98 5.66
N LYS A 46 8.11 -4.43 5.87
CA LYS A 46 6.86 -5.03 5.39
C LYS A 46 6.74 -5.02 3.87
N ALA A 47 7.03 -3.90 3.23
CA ALA A 47 7.06 -3.83 1.77
C ALA A 47 8.05 -4.84 1.18
N ARG A 48 9.25 -4.96 1.77
CA ARG A 48 10.25 -5.95 1.36
C ARG A 48 9.76 -7.39 1.50
N GLU A 49 9.00 -7.72 2.53
CA GLU A 49 8.40 -9.04 2.72
C GLU A 49 7.38 -9.34 1.59
N ILE A 50 6.54 -8.37 1.24
CA ILE A 50 5.55 -8.47 0.16
C ILE A 50 6.25 -8.62 -1.19
N LEU A 51 7.15 -7.69 -1.54
CA LEU A 51 7.88 -7.69 -2.82
C LEU A 51 8.76 -8.95 -3.00
N LYS A 52 9.23 -9.57 -1.91
CA LYS A 52 9.97 -10.84 -1.98
C LYS A 52 9.09 -12.03 -2.35
N ASN A 53 7.81 -11.98 -1.99
CA ASN A 53 6.86 -13.04 -2.29
C ASN A 53 6.21 -12.86 -3.68
N GLU A 54 6.35 -11.67 -4.28
CA GLU A 54 5.88 -11.38 -5.64
C GLU A 54 6.78 -12.03 -6.70
N SER A 55 6.19 -12.38 -7.84
CA SER A 55 6.91 -12.98 -8.96
C SER A 55 7.61 -11.92 -9.80
N ASN A 56 8.74 -12.25 -10.42
CA ASN A 56 9.45 -11.36 -11.36
C ASN A 56 8.56 -10.86 -12.52
N VAL A 57 7.49 -11.58 -12.83
CA VAL A 57 6.47 -11.20 -13.81
C VAL A 57 5.13 -11.18 -13.09
N GLN A 58 4.62 -10.00 -12.79
CA GLN A 58 3.34 -9.80 -12.12
C GLN A 58 2.24 -9.55 -13.16
N GLU A 59 1.24 -10.43 -13.21
CA GLU A 59 0.05 -10.21 -14.03
C GLU A 59 -0.86 -9.16 -13.37
N VAL A 60 -1.14 -8.08 -14.10
CA VAL A 60 -2.06 -7.01 -13.65
C VAL A 60 -3.36 -7.03 -14.45
N LYS A 61 -4.48 -6.84 -13.75
CA LYS A 61 -5.81 -6.78 -14.37
C LYS A 61 -6.18 -5.33 -14.69
N CYS A 62 -6.74 -5.12 -15.87
CA CYS A 62 -7.28 -3.81 -16.26
C CYS A 62 -8.57 -3.48 -15.48
N PRO A 63 -8.88 -2.20 -15.22
CA PRO A 63 -8.13 -0.99 -15.58
C PRO A 63 -6.97 -0.72 -14.60
N VAL A 64 -5.82 -0.28 -15.13
CA VAL A 64 -4.63 0.09 -14.37
C VAL A 64 -4.05 1.41 -14.89
N THR A 65 -3.64 2.28 -13.98
CA THR A 65 -2.94 3.52 -14.27
C THR A 65 -1.44 3.25 -14.22
N VAL A 66 -0.80 3.29 -15.39
CA VAL A 66 0.65 3.14 -15.51
C VAL A 66 1.32 4.50 -15.33
N CYS A 67 2.23 4.57 -14.37
CA CYS A 67 3.00 5.76 -14.02
C CYS A 67 4.47 5.48 -14.34
N GLY A 68 5.14 6.43 -14.99
CA GLY A 68 6.59 6.37 -15.21
C GLY A 68 7.38 6.91 -14.02
N ASP A 69 8.66 7.21 -14.25
CA ASP A 69 9.56 7.72 -13.22
C ASP A 69 9.03 9.01 -12.55
N VAL A 70 8.91 8.97 -11.22
CA VAL A 70 8.50 10.11 -10.40
C VAL A 70 9.68 11.05 -10.10
N HIS A 71 10.92 10.55 -10.18
CA HIS A 71 12.17 11.32 -10.04
C HIS A 71 12.23 12.33 -8.86
N GLY A 72 11.57 12.03 -7.74
CA GLY A 72 11.56 12.89 -6.54
C GLY A 72 10.58 14.07 -6.61
N GLN A 73 9.73 14.13 -7.64
CA GLN A 73 8.68 15.14 -7.76
C GLN A 73 7.44 14.71 -6.99
N PHE A 74 7.47 14.89 -5.67
CA PHE A 74 6.34 14.56 -4.78
C PHE A 74 5.04 15.29 -5.16
N HIS A 75 5.16 16.52 -5.68
CA HIS A 75 4.02 17.28 -6.17
C HIS A 75 3.33 16.63 -7.37
N ASP A 76 4.10 16.07 -8.30
CA ASP A 76 3.55 15.40 -9.48
C ASP A 76 2.91 14.07 -9.10
N LEU A 77 3.50 13.35 -8.14
CA LEU A 77 2.89 12.15 -7.56
C LEU A 77 1.52 12.48 -6.91
N MET A 78 1.44 13.60 -6.20
CA MET A 78 0.21 14.07 -5.56
C MET A 78 -0.87 14.39 -6.61
N GLU A 79 -0.50 15.07 -7.69
CA GLU A 79 -1.42 15.34 -8.80
C GLU A 79 -1.83 14.06 -9.52
N LEU A 80 -0.91 13.12 -9.68
CA LEU A 80 -1.17 11.83 -10.28
C LEU A 80 -2.23 11.05 -9.48
N PHE A 81 -2.12 11.01 -8.15
CA PHE A 81 -3.13 10.37 -7.31
C PHE A 81 -4.48 11.12 -7.33
N LYS A 82 -4.47 12.46 -7.46
CA LYS A 82 -5.69 13.25 -7.63
C LYS A 82 -6.39 12.97 -8.96
N MET A 83 -5.64 12.78 -10.03
CA MET A 83 -6.15 12.57 -11.40
C MET A 83 -6.50 11.10 -11.67
N GLY A 84 -5.70 10.15 -11.20
CA GLY A 84 -5.92 8.72 -11.38
C GLY A 84 -6.94 8.11 -10.41
N GLY A 85 -7.30 8.83 -9.34
CA GLY A 85 -8.23 8.37 -8.31
C GLY A 85 -7.53 7.74 -7.10
N ARG A 86 -8.20 7.72 -5.95
CA ARG A 86 -7.62 7.13 -4.74
C ARG A 86 -7.55 5.60 -4.85
N SER A 87 -6.46 5.02 -4.37
CA SER A 87 -6.47 3.61 -3.94
C SER A 87 -7.58 3.46 -2.89
N PRO A 88 -8.48 2.47 -2.95
CA PRO A 88 -8.39 1.17 -3.66
C PRO A 88 -9.18 1.07 -4.99
N ASP A 89 -9.82 2.13 -5.46
CA ASP A 89 -10.70 2.07 -6.64
C ASP A 89 -9.92 1.97 -7.97
N THR A 90 -8.68 2.46 -7.99
CA THR A 90 -7.79 2.44 -9.15
C THR A 90 -6.52 1.64 -8.86
N ASN A 91 -6.17 0.70 -9.75
CA ASN A 91 -4.89 0.01 -9.70
C ASN A 91 -3.79 0.92 -10.26
N TYR A 92 -2.64 0.98 -9.59
CA TYR A 92 -1.47 1.73 -10.04
C TYR A 92 -0.32 0.79 -10.34
N LEU A 93 0.38 1.06 -11.45
CA LEU A 93 1.62 0.38 -11.79
C LEU A 93 2.69 1.45 -12.01
N PHE A 94 3.68 1.50 -11.12
CA PHE A 94 4.84 2.37 -11.26
C PHE A 94 5.98 1.59 -11.92
N MET A 95 6.59 2.14 -12.96
CA MET A 95 7.76 1.57 -13.66
C MET A 95 9.04 2.30 -13.32
#